data_AF-A0A2D5B3V1-F1
#
_entry.id   AF-A0A2D5B3V1-F1
#
_cell.length_a   1.000
_cell.length_b   1.000
_cell.length_c   1.000
_cell.angle_alpha   90.00
_cell.angle_beta   90.00
_cell.angle_gamma   90.00
#
_symmetry.space_group_name_H-M   'P 1'
#
loop_
_entity.id
_entity.type
_entity.pdbx_description
1 polymer ?
#
loop_
_entity_poly.entity_id
_entity_poly.type
_entity_poly.pdbx_seq_one_letter_code
_entity_poly.pdbx_strand_id
1 'polypeptide(L)'
;MNDADAVLLEKLVEAGFDPGAVDGLDEPDRLRLERLSGMLGLLDGYPSESLEKGERDTLVNATLARIDRHDQEQSERLKFSADGGGGARTRFGPLELVAIAAILIIGVAVIFPIMNAGKRSAQQQHSSQNLAMIGQGLFNYASSNDNRLPSSAVEKFAPVFGEAPQRLDLDPLSEHGYLDHEVLGNPSGYSLQTQPAHHHFVMSGPGQSILMGDLNPTLEHISIITVDEAHKGLRIQSQTTISWSPNVLFSDGSSQQLADHFYGDDDLRLPSDQWRDLGHPDAFLTH
;
A
#
# COMPACT_ATOMS: atom_id res chain seq x y z
N MET A 1 -15.62 20.04 0.55
CA MET A 1 -16.76 20.65 -0.18
C MET A 1 -17.98 19.89 0.28
N ASN A 2 -18.94 20.55 0.94
CA ASN A 2 -20.15 19.88 1.42
C ASN A 2 -21.15 19.74 0.25
N ASP A 3 -22.11 18.81 0.32
CA ASP A 3 -23.08 18.55 -0.76
C ASP A 3 -23.89 19.81 -1.11
N ALA A 4 -24.16 20.67 -0.13
CA ALA A 4 -24.80 21.97 -0.34
C ALA A 4 -23.96 22.94 -1.19
N ASP A 5 -22.62 22.91 -1.05
CA ASP A 5 -21.72 23.75 -1.86
C ASP A 5 -21.62 23.24 -3.29
N ALA A 6 -21.76 21.93 -3.51
CA ALA A 6 -21.77 21.32 -4.84
C ALA A 6 -23.00 21.75 -5.66
N VAL A 7 -24.18 21.77 -5.03
CA VAL A 7 -25.42 22.24 -5.67
C VAL A 7 -25.35 23.75 -6.00
N LEU A 8 -24.78 24.55 -5.11
CA LEU A 8 -24.58 25.99 -5.36
C LEU A 8 -23.57 26.24 -6.49
N LEU A 9 -22.50 25.44 -6.56
CA LEU A 9 -21.52 25.50 -7.64
C LEU A 9 -22.15 25.13 -8.99
N GLU A 10 -22.99 24.09 -9.05
CA GLU A 10 -23.68 23.69 -10.28
C GLU A 10 -24.61 24.81 -10.80
N LYS A 11 -25.37 25.44 -9.90
CA LYS A 11 -26.18 26.62 -10.24
C LYS A 11 -25.34 27.82 -10.70
N LEU A 12 -24.18 28.04 -10.08
CA LEU A 12 -23.25 29.09 -10.48
C LEU A 12 -22.67 28.83 -11.89
N VAL A 13 -22.37 27.57 -12.22
CA VAL A 13 -21.91 27.16 -13.55
C VAL A 13 -23.01 27.37 -14.60
N GLU A 14 -24.26 27.00 -14.28
CA GLU A 14 -25.41 27.20 -15.16
C GLU A 14 -25.69 28.70 -15.42
N ALA A 15 -25.43 29.55 -14.43
CA ALA A 15 -25.50 31.01 -14.53
C ALA A 15 -24.24 31.65 -15.15
N GLY A 16 -23.31 30.87 -15.71
CA GLY A 16 -22.12 31.39 -16.37
C GLY A 16 -21.12 32.07 -15.43
N PHE A 17 -21.05 31.62 -14.18
CA PHE A 17 -20.23 32.16 -13.10
C PHE A 17 -20.59 33.59 -12.63
N ASP A 18 -21.77 34.10 -13.01
CA ASP A 18 -22.32 35.34 -12.46
C ASP A 18 -23.19 35.06 -11.22
N PRO A 19 -22.74 35.41 -10.00
CA PRO A 19 -23.52 35.17 -8.78
C PRO A 19 -24.81 35.99 -8.72
N GLY A 20 -24.91 37.10 -9.48
CA GLY A 20 -26.11 37.94 -9.54
C GLY A 20 -27.21 37.40 -10.45
N ALA A 21 -26.89 36.41 -11.28
CA ALA A 21 -27.83 35.77 -12.21
C ALA A 21 -28.49 34.50 -11.62
N VAL A 22 -28.13 34.10 -10.40
CA VAL A 22 -28.71 32.94 -9.72
C VAL A 22 -29.92 33.36 -8.86
N ASP A 23 -31.12 33.10 -9.38
CA ASP A 23 -32.39 33.42 -8.70
C ASP A 23 -32.77 32.41 -7.60
N GLY A 24 -33.58 32.86 -6.63
CA GLY A 24 -34.23 31.98 -5.65
C GLY A 24 -33.36 31.47 -4.50
N LEU A 25 -32.28 32.19 -4.17
CA LEU A 25 -31.39 31.85 -3.04
C LEU A 25 -31.73 32.64 -1.77
N ASP A 26 -31.72 31.92 -0.65
CA ASP A 26 -31.78 32.49 0.70
C ASP A 26 -30.48 33.27 1.01
N GLU A 27 -30.56 34.26 1.91
CA GLU A 27 -29.40 35.07 2.34
C GLU A 27 -28.12 34.28 2.70
N PRO A 28 -28.18 33.18 3.49
CA PRO A 28 -26.97 32.41 3.81
C PRO A 28 -26.35 31.71 2.60
N ASP A 29 -27.15 31.30 1.62
CA ASP A 29 -26.67 30.62 0.42
C ASP A 29 -26.10 31.62 -0.58
N ARG A 30 -26.65 32.83 -0.65
CA ARG A 30 -26.07 33.94 -1.43
C ARG A 30 -24.66 34.29 -0.96
N LEU A 31 -24.45 34.39 0.35
CA LEU A 31 -23.12 34.63 0.93
C LEU A 31 -22.12 33.49 0.67
N ARG A 32 -22.59 32.25 0.57
CA ARG A 32 -21.74 31.10 0.21
C ARG A 32 -21.38 31.11 -1.27
N LEU A 33 -22.35 31.41 -2.13
CA LEU A 33 -22.17 31.56 -3.58
C LEU A 33 -21.15 32.67 -3.91
N GLU A 34 -21.22 33.81 -3.24
CA GLU A 34 -20.26 34.92 -3.38
C GLU A 34 -18.83 34.52 -3.01
N ARG A 35 -18.65 33.70 -1.96
CA ARG A 35 -17.33 33.18 -1.57
C ARG A 35 -16.79 32.18 -2.58
N LEU A 36 -17.64 31.29 -3.11
CA LEU A 36 -17.25 30.35 -4.16
C LEU A 36 -16.83 31.08 -5.43
N SER A 37 -17.61 32.09 -5.85
CA SER A 37 -17.27 32.97 -6.98
C SER A 37 -15.94 33.69 -6.76
N GLY A 38 -15.70 34.26 -5.56
CA GLY A 38 -14.44 34.91 -5.22
C GLY A 38 -13.22 33.98 -5.26
N MET A 39 -13.36 32.71 -4.88
CA MET A 39 -12.30 31.71 -4.99
C MET A 39 -12.01 31.34 -6.44
N LEU A 40 -13.03 31.23 -7.28
CA LEU A 40 -12.88 30.93 -8.72
C LEU A 40 -12.30 32.12 -9.48
N GLY A 41 -12.63 33.36 -9.09
CA GLY A 41 -12.06 34.58 -9.67
C GLY A 41 -10.55 34.74 -9.45
N LEU A 42 -9.93 33.99 -8.53
CA LEU A 42 -8.47 33.92 -8.43
C LEU A 42 -7.82 33.28 -9.67
N LEU A 43 -8.58 32.47 -10.44
CA LEU A 43 -8.10 31.83 -11.67
C LEU A 43 -8.18 32.76 -12.89
N ASP A 44 -9.05 33.78 -12.86
CA ASP A 44 -9.14 34.80 -13.91
C ASP A 44 -7.89 35.70 -13.96
N GLY A 45 -7.08 35.70 -12.90
CA GLY A 45 -5.80 36.42 -12.83
C GLY A 45 -4.66 35.76 -13.62
N TYR A 46 -4.92 34.66 -14.33
CA TYR A 46 -3.90 34.04 -15.17
C TYR A 46 -3.82 34.77 -16.52
N PRO A 47 -2.69 35.42 -16.86
CA PRO A 47 -2.57 36.14 -18.11
C PRO A 47 -2.73 35.18 -19.29
N SER A 48 -3.80 35.36 -20.07
CA SER A 48 -4.13 34.56 -21.26
C SER A 48 -3.48 35.10 -22.53
N GLU A 49 -2.69 36.16 -22.43
CA GLU A 49 -1.98 36.75 -23.56
C GLU A 49 -0.91 35.77 -24.06
N SER A 50 -0.98 35.47 -25.36
CA SER A 50 0.04 34.69 -26.04
C SER A 50 1.32 35.50 -26.06
N LEU A 51 2.21 35.22 -25.11
CA LEU A 51 3.53 35.85 -24.99
C LEU A 51 4.21 35.97 -26.36
N GLU A 52 4.69 37.16 -26.67
CA GLU A 52 5.40 37.39 -27.92
C GLU A 52 6.62 36.45 -28.00
N LYS A 53 7.02 36.06 -29.22
CA LYS A 53 8.08 35.05 -29.41
C LYS A 53 9.36 35.42 -28.65
N GLY A 54 9.73 36.71 -28.61
CA GLY A 54 10.89 37.19 -27.87
C GLY A 54 10.78 37.09 -26.35
N GLU A 55 9.57 37.25 -25.79
CA GLU A 55 9.33 37.12 -24.35
C GLU A 55 9.31 35.66 -23.93
N ARG A 56 8.75 34.77 -24.76
CA ARG A 56 8.84 33.32 -24.59
C ARG A 56 10.29 32.85 -24.63
N ASP A 57 11.06 33.29 -25.62
CA ASP A 57 12.48 32.93 -25.71
C ASP A 57 13.26 33.44 -24.50
N THR A 58 12.91 34.62 -23.97
CA THR A 58 13.51 35.17 -22.75
C THR A 58 13.16 34.35 -21.50
N LEU A 59 11.91 33.91 -21.36
CA LEU A 59 11.47 33.05 -20.26
C LEU A 59 12.09 31.66 -20.36
N VAL A 60 12.14 31.08 -21.55
CA VAL A 60 12.81 29.80 -21.81
C VAL A 60 14.29 29.92 -21.47
N ASN A 61 14.97 30.99 -21.88
CA ASN A 61 16.37 31.23 -21.52
C ASN A 61 16.55 31.45 -20.02
N ALA A 62 15.62 32.12 -19.35
CA ALA A 62 15.65 32.30 -17.89
C ALA A 62 15.42 30.96 -17.15
N THR A 63 14.55 30.10 -17.67
CA THR A 63 14.32 28.75 -17.15
C THR A 63 15.53 27.86 -17.39
N LEU A 64 16.12 27.88 -18.59
CA LEU A 64 17.34 27.14 -18.90
C LEU A 64 18.51 27.62 -18.02
N ALA A 65 18.68 28.93 -17.85
CA ALA A 65 19.69 29.48 -16.94
C ALA A 65 19.45 29.09 -15.47
N ARG A 66 18.20 28.89 -15.07
CA ARG A 66 17.84 28.41 -13.72
C ARG A 66 18.13 26.91 -13.56
N ILE A 67 17.89 26.10 -14.60
CA ILE A 67 18.22 24.67 -14.63
C ILE A 67 19.74 24.51 -14.61
N ASP A 68 20.48 25.23 -15.47
CA ASP A 68 21.94 25.19 -15.51
C ASP A 68 22.57 25.58 -14.17
N ARG A 69 21.99 26.56 -13.47
CA ARG A 69 22.44 26.95 -12.12
C ARG A 69 22.20 25.83 -11.11
N HIS A 70 21.05 25.16 -11.18
CA HIS A 70 20.72 24.05 -10.30
C HIS A 70 21.61 22.82 -10.58
N ASP A 71 21.92 22.55 -11.85
CA ASP A 71 22.83 21.47 -12.25
C ASP A 71 24.28 21.77 -11.88
N GLN A 72 24.71 23.04 -11.97
CA GLN A 72 26.00 23.48 -11.45
C GLN A 72 26.10 23.30 -9.95
N GLU A 73 25.10 23.75 -9.18
CA GLU A 73 25.05 23.55 -7.73
C GLU A 73 25.05 22.07 -7.34
N GLN A 74 24.35 21.20 -8.08
CA GLN A 74 24.43 19.75 -7.88
C GLN A 74 25.81 19.20 -8.24
N SER A 75 26.41 19.65 -9.34
CA SER A 75 27.75 19.21 -9.76
C SER A 75 28.85 19.68 -8.79
N GLU A 76 28.69 20.85 -8.17
CA GLU A 76 29.57 21.38 -7.12
C GLU A 76 29.39 20.63 -5.81
N ARG A 77 28.17 20.20 -5.47
CA ARG A 77 27.91 19.30 -4.33
C ARG A 77 28.47 17.89 -4.54
N LEU A 78 28.55 17.43 -5.79
CA LEU A 78 29.10 16.12 -6.17
C LEU A 78 30.64 16.16 -6.31
N LYS A 79 31.21 17.31 -6.66
CA LYS A 79 32.64 17.56 -6.58
C LYS A 79 33.00 17.90 -5.14
N PHE A 80 33.23 16.87 -4.34
CA PHE A 80 33.97 17.05 -3.10
C PHE A 80 35.29 17.75 -3.43
N SER A 81 35.38 19.04 -3.09
CA SER A 81 36.64 19.76 -3.06
C SER A 81 37.59 18.97 -2.16
N ALA A 82 38.61 18.35 -2.75
CA ALA A 82 39.79 17.87 -2.04
C ALA A 82 40.63 19.05 -1.47
N ASP A 83 40.10 20.28 -1.49
CA ASP A 83 40.78 21.53 -1.17
C ASP A 83 39.99 22.41 -0.17
N GLY A 84 39.31 21.77 0.79
CA GLY A 84 38.56 22.45 1.85
C GLY A 84 39.18 22.40 3.26
N GLY A 85 40.43 21.97 3.41
CA GLY A 85 41.00 21.70 4.75
C GLY A 85 42.51 21.88 4.88
N GLY A 86 43.09 22.86 4.18
CA GLY A 86 44.53 23.12 4.20
C GLY A 86 44.91 24.31 5.07
N GLY A 87 45.12 24.11 6.38
CA GLY A 87 46.02 25.00 7.14
C GLY A 87 45.71 25.33 8.59
N ALA A 88 45.42 24.36 9.46
CA ALA A 88 45.69 24.54 10.90
C ALA A 88 45.82 23.20 11.63
N ARG A 89 47.06 22.68 11.62
CA ARG A 89 47.64 21.72 12.60
C ARG A 89 46.74 20.56 13.00
N THR A 90 47.08 19.38 12.48
CA THR A 90 46.79 18.05 13.03
C THR A 90 46.89 18.03 14.56
N ARG A 91 45.77 18.31 15.22
CA ARG A 91 45.50 17.93 16.59
C ARG A 91 44.24 17.09 16.52
N PHE A 92 44.44 15.77 16.47
CA PHE A 92 43.38 14.80 16.71
C PHE A 92 42.77 15.10 18.08
N GLY A 93 41.71 15.90 18.08
CA GLY A 93 40.94 16.23 19.27
C GLY A 93 39.83 15.19 19.43
N PRO A 94 39.48 14.78 20.67
CA PRO A 94 38.39 13.83 20.90
C PRO A 94 37.05 14.30 20.29
N LEU A 95 36.89 15.60 20.02
CA LEU A 95 35.72 16.19 19.35
C LEU A 95 35.62 15.83 17.86
N GLU A 96 36.73 15.60 17.16
CA GLU A 96 36.73 15.24 15.73
C GLU A 96 36.25 13.79 15.52
N LEU A 97 36.62 12.90 16.45
CA LEU A 97 36.08 11.54 16.51
C LEU A 97 34.57 11.52 16.76
N VAL A 98 34.08 12.45 17.60
CA VAL A 98 32.64 12.59 17.86
C VAL A 98 31.90 13.08 16.62
N ALA A 99 32.46 14.03 15.87
CA ALA A 99 31.84 14.53 14.63
C ALA A 99 31.76 13.44 13.54
N ILE A 100 32.85 12.68 13.36
CA ILE A 100 32.87 11.55 12.41
C ILE A 100 31.88 10.46 12.83
N ALA A 101 31.83 10.13 14.13
CA ALA A 101 30.86 9.18 14.66
C ALA A 101 29.42 9.68 14.46
N ALA A 102 29.14 10.96 14.66
CA ALA A 102 27.82 11.53 14.46
C ALA A 102 27.36 11.45 12.99
N ILE A 103 28.25 11.76 12.03
CA ILE A 103 27.95 11.64 10.60
C ILE A 103 27.69 10.18 10.21
N LEU A 104 28.49 9.24 10.73
CA LEU A 104 28.28 7.81 10.53
C LEU A 104 26.95 7.32 11.11
N ILE A 105 26.62 7.75 12.34
CA ILE A 105 25.37 7.37 13.01
C ILE A 105 24.16 7.91 12.25
N ILE A 106 24.21 9.17 11.81
CA ILE A 106 23.13 9.79 11.01
C ILE A 106 23.01 9.07 9.66
N GLY A 107 24.12 8.77 8.98
CA GLY A 107 24.12 8.05 7.71
C GLY A 107 23.50 6.66 7.82
N VAL A 108 23.88 5.88 8.84
CA VAL A 108 23.35 4.53 9.07
C VAL A 108 21.87 4.57 9.47
N ALA A 109 21.43 5.58 10.21
CA ALA A 109 20.05 5.71 10.67
C ALA A 109 19.03 5.87 9.51
N VAL A 110 19.42 6.43 8.37
CA VAL A 110 18.53 6.64 7.21
C VAL A 110 18.52 5.44 6.26
N ILE A 111 19.59 4.65 6.22
CA ILE A 111 19.70 3.49 5.31
C ILE A 111 18.87 2.31 5.80
N PHE A 112 18.81 2.08 7.12
CA PHE A 112 18.12 0.93 7.71
C PHE A 112 16.60 0.87 7.41
N PRO A 113 15.84 1.98 7.50
CA PRO A 113 14.42 2.01 7.14
C PRO A 113 14.17 1.65 5.65
N ILE A 114 15.01 2.16 4.74
CA ILE A 114 14.86 1.92 3.29
C ILE A 114 15.11 0.46 2.96
N MET A 115 16.16 -0.15 3.53
CA MET A 115 16.44 -1.57 3.34
C MET A 115 15.32 -2.46 3.88
N ASN A 116 14.71 -2.10 5.02
CA ASN A 116 13.59 -2.84 5.57
C ASN A 116 12.31 -2.65 4.75
N ALA A 117 12.06 -1.45 4.21
CA ALA A 117 10.93 -1.20 3.30
C ALA A 117 11.08 -1.96 1.98
N GLY A 118 12.28 -2.00 1.40
CA GLY A 118 12.57 -2.73 0.16
C GLY A 118 12.40 -4.24 0.30
N LYS A 119 12.85 -4.83 1.42
CA LYS A 119 12.63 -6.26 1.71
C LYS A 119 11.14 -6.61 1.80
N ARG A 120 10.32 -5.74 2.39
CA ARG A 120 8.86 -5.93 2.48
C ARG A 120 8.20 -5.90 1.12
N SER A 121 8.54 -4.90 0.31
CA SER A 121 8.00 -4.79 -1.05
C SER A 121 8.40 -5.99 -1.91
N ALA A 122 9.65 -6.46 -1.80
CA ALA A 122 10.08 -7.67 -2.49
C ALA A 122 9.31 -8.92 -2.04
N GLN A 123 9.14 -9.13 -0.73
CA GLN A 123 8.37 -10.26 -0.20
C GLN A 123 6.89 -10.23 -0.63
N GLN A 124 6.27 -9.05 -0.62
CA GLN A 124 4.89 -8.86 -1.09
C GLN A 124 4.76 -9.16 -2.59
N GLN A 125 5.70 -8.68 -3.39
CA GLN A 125 5.71 -8.93 -4.83
C GLN A 125 5.87 -10.41 -5.16
N HIS A 126 6.75 -11.12 -4.44
CA HIS A 126 6.92 -12.57 -4.59
C HIS A 126 5.64 -13.34 -4.23
N SER A 127 4.97 -12.96 -3.14
CA SER A 127 3.73 -13.61 -2.73
C SER A 127 2.61 -13.40 -3.75
N SER A 128 2.40 -12.16 -4.21
CA SER A 128 1.42 -11.87 -5.25
C SER A 128 1.70 -12.62 -6.54
N GLN A 129 2.96 -12.73 -6.95
CA GLN A 129 3.35 -13.50 -8.13
C GLN A 129 3.07 -15.00 -7.96
N ASN A 130 3.37 -15.57 -6.79
CA ASN A 130 3.08 -16.97 -6.50
C ASN A 130 1.56 -17.23 -6.50
N LEU A 131 0.77 -16.37 -5.85
CA LEU A 131 -0.69 -16.49 -5.84
C LEU A 131 -1.28 -16.41 -7.26
N ALA A 132 -0.76 -15.51 -8.11
CA ALA A 132 -1.20 -15.42 -9.50
C ALA A 132 -0.89 -16.71 -10.29
N MET A 133 0.29 -17.30 -10.08
CA MET A 133 0.66 -18.59 -10.69
C MET A 133 -0.22 -19.74 -10.18
N ILE A 134 -0.52 -19.77 -8.88
CA ILE A 134 -1.45 -20.74 -8.29
C ILE A 134 -2.85 -20.56 -8.88
N GLY A 135 -3.32 -19.31 -9.01
CA GLY A 135 -4.61 -18.99 -9.63
C GLY A 135 -4.71 -19.49 -11.07
N GLN A 136 -3.64 -19.33 -11.86
CA GLN A 136 -3.59 -19.89 -13.21
C GLN A 136 -3.63 -21.43 -13.20
N GLY A 137 -2.91 -22.08 -12.28
CA GLY A 137 -2.94 -23.53 -12.11
C GLY A 137 -4.34 -24.04 -11.75
N LEU A 138 -5.01 -23.37 -10.80
CA LEU A 138 -6.39 -23.64 -10.40
C LEU A 138 -7.36 -23.46 -11.57
N PHE A 139 -7.20 -22.40 -12.36
CA PHE A 139 -8.01 -22.15 -13.55
C PHE A 139 -7.85 -23.27 -14.59
N ASN A 140 -6.61 -23.67 -14.89
CA ASN A 140 -6.32 -24.74 -15.85
C ASN A 140 -6.87 -26.09 -15.37
N TYR A 141 -6.76 -26.37 -14.06
CA TYR A 141 -7.37 -27.55 -13.45
C TYR A 141 -8.89 -27.51 -13.57
N ALA A 142 -9.53 -26.40 -13.19
CA ALA A 142 -10.98 -26.24 -13.25
C ALA A 142 -11.49 -26.40 -14.69
N SER A 143 -10.79 -25.83 -15.68
CA SER A 143 -11.11 -26.00 -17.10
C SER A 143 -11.08 -27.46 -17.57
N SER A 144 -10.34 -28.32 -16.88
CA SER A 144 -10.21 -29.74 -17.20
C SER A 144 -11.09 -30.65 -16.32
N ASN A 145 -11.71 -30.10 -15.27
CA ASN A 145 -12.44 -30.85 -14.23
C ASN A 145 -13.83 -30.26 -13.96
N ASP A 146 -14.64 -30.03 -15.00
CA ASP A 146 -16.03 -29.54 -14.89
C ASP A 146 -16.18 -28.25 -14.04
N ASN A 147 -15.21 -27.34 -14.14
CA ASN A 147 -15.12 -26.10 -13.37
C ASN A 147 -15.00 -26.28 -11.84
N ARG A 148 -14.66 -27.49 -11.38
CA ARG A 148 -14.42 -27.81 -9.98
C ARG A 148 -12.97 -27.59 -9.61
N LEU A 149 -12.76 -26.98 -8.45
CA LEU A 149 -11.45 -26.84 -7.86
C LEU A 149 -11.10 -28.08 -7.02
N PRO A 150 -9.81 -28.41 -6.90
CA PRO A 150 -9.36 -29.54 -6.12
C PRO A 150 -9.66 -29.31 -4.63
N SER A 151 -10.22 -30.30 -3.95
CA SER A 151 -10.57 -30.19 -2.52
C SER A 151 -10.35 -31.50 -1.77
N SER A 152 -10.02 -31.38 -0.49
CA SER A 152 -9.81 -32.49 0.44
C SER A 152 -10.62 -32.30 1.71
N ALA A 153 -11.14 -33.40 2.26
CA ALA A 153 -11.86 -33.37 3.53
C ALA A 153 -10.87 -33.22 4.70
N VAL A 154 -11.19 -32.34 5.65
CA VAL A 154 -10.31 -32.04 6.78
C VAL A 154 -10.94 -32.51 8.10
N GLU A 155 -10.71 -33.77 8.45
CA GLU A 155 -11.32 -34.41 9.63
C GLU A 155 -11.03 -33.69 10.95
N LYS A 156 -9.85 -33.04 11.07
CA LYS A 156 -9.46 -32.30 12.29
C LYS A 156 -10.46 -31.21 12.68
N PHE A 157 -11.27 -30.71 11.74
CA PHE A 157 -12.29 -29.68 12.01
C PHE A 157 -13.72 -30.21 12.13
N ALA A 158 -13.94 -31.52 11.98
CA ALA A 158 -15.26 -32.11 12.16
C ALA A 158 -15.91 -31.78 13.52
N PRO A 159 -15.18 -31.72 14.66
CA PRO A 159 -15.77 -31.32 15.93
C PRO A 159 -16.28 -29.86 15.96
N VAL A 160 -15.74 -28.99 15.10
CA VAL A 160 -16.09 -27.56 15.03
C VAL A 160 -17.32 -27.35 14.16
N PHE A 161 -17.39 -28.03 13.02
CA PHE A 161 -18.44 -27.83 12.01
C PHE A 161 -19.55 -28.90 12.06
N GLY A 162 -19.43 -29.92 12.91
CA GLY A 162 -20.35 -31.07 13.00
C GLY A 162 -20.14 -32.13 11.91
N GLU A 163 -19.43 -31.79 10.84
CA GLU A 163 -19.00 -32.68 9.75
C GLU A 163 -17.60 -32.27 9.27
N ALA A 164 -16.88 -33.16 8.59
CA ALA A 164 -15.57 -32.83 8.03
C ALA A 164 -15.73 -31.84 6.87
N PRO A 165 -15.27 -30.57 7.00
CA PRO A 165 -15.38 -29.60 5.92
C PRO A 165 -14.46 -29.97 4.76
N GLN A 166 -14.78 -29.46 3.58
CA GLN A 166 -13.91 -29.49 2.42
C GLN A 166 -12.97 -28.29 2.48
N ARG A 167 -11.69 -28.51 2.21
CA ARG A 167 -10.67 -27.46 2.07
C ARG A 167 -10.11 -27.49 0.67
N LEU A 168 -9.77 -26.33 0.11
CA LEU A 168 -9.01 -26.27 -1.13
C LEU A 168 -7.71 -27.09 -1.01
N ASP A 169 -7.40 -27.90 -2.01
CA ASP A 169 -6.26 -28.80 -2.02
C ASP A 169 -5.35 -28.52 -3.22
N LEU A 170 -4.09 -28.18 -2.99
CA LEU A 170 -3.17 -27.80 -4.06
C LEU A 170 -2.35 -28.98 -4.57
N ASP A 171 -2.33 -30.11 -3.86
CA ASP A 171 -1.53 -31.28 -4.23
C ASP A 171 -1.86 -31.77 -5.65
N PRO A 172 -3.15 -31.90 -6.05
CA PRO A 172 -3.50 -32.34 -7.40
C PRO A 172 -3.00 -31.40 -8.52
N LEU A 173 -2.79 -30.12 -8.24
CA LEU A 173 -2.25 -29.19 -9.25
C LEU A 173 -0.81 -29.56 -9.61
N SER A 174 -0.02 -29.91 -8.60
CA SER A 174 1.37 -30.29 -8.79
C SER A 174 1.51 -31.69 -9.38
N GLU A 175 0.72 -32.65 -8.90
CA GLU A 175 0.74 -34.04 -9.38
C GLU A 175 0.38 -34.16 -10.86
N HIS A 176 -0.56 -33.34 -11.33
CA HIS A 176 -1.03 -33.34 -12.72
C HIS A 176 -0.32 -32.31 -13.61
N GLY A 177 0.71 -31.60 -13.09
CA GLY A 177 1.52 -30.67 -13.86
C GLY A 177 0.83 -29.34 -14.22
N TYR A 178 -0.21 -28.95 -13.50
CA TYR A 178 -0.85 -27.63 -13.63
C TYR A 178 -0.07 -26.53 -12.89
N LEU A 179 0.76 -26.90 -11.91
CA LEU A 179 1.56 -25.98 -11.11
C LEU A 179 2.92 -26.60 -10.79
N ASP A 180 4.00 -25.83 -10.94
CA ASP A 180 5.32 -26.28 -10.53
C ASP A 180 5.45 -26.33 -8.99
N HIS A 181 6.07 -27.40 -8.46
CA HIS A 181 6.27 -27.55 -7.01
C HIS A 181 7.05 -26.40 -6.36
N GLU A 182 7.91 -25.71 -7.13
CA GLU A 182 8.67 -24.56 -6.65
C GLU A 182 7.79 -23.36 -6.28
N VAL A 183 6.63 -23.22 -6.93
CA VAL A 183 5.70 -22.10 -6.70
C VAL A 183 5.01 -22.21 -5.34
N LEU A 184 4.72 -23.44 -4.91
CA LEU A 184 4.07 -23.71 -3.62
C LEU A 184 5.01 -23.46 -2.43
N GLY A 185 6.33 -23.46 -2.66
CA GLY A 185 7.32 -23.19 -1.62
C GLY A 185 7.12 -24.05 -0.37
N ASN A 186 7.01 -23.41 0.80
CA ASN A 186 6.60 -24.08 2.03
C ASN A 186 5.05 -24.11 2.10
N PRO A 187 4.39 -25.28 2.03
CA PRO A 187 2.93 -25.38 2.04
C PRO A 187 2.27 -24.83 3.31
N SER A 188 3.04 -24.64 4.40
CA SER A 188 2.57 -23.96 5.62
C SER A 188 2.59 -22.42 5.52
N GLY A 189 2.81 -21.87 4.32
CA GLY A 189 2.87 -20.42 4.07
C GLY A 189 1.55 -19.80 3.60
N TYR A 190 0.52 -20.62 3.38
CA TYR A 190 -0.77 -20.19 2.84
C TYR A 190 -1.93 -20.61 3.73
N SER A 191 -2.94 -19.75 3.83
CA SER A 191 -4.27 -20.07 4.35
C SER A 191 -5.17 -20.48 3.18
N LEU A 192 -5.99 -21.51 3.38
CA LEU A 192 -6.83 -22.10 2.34
C LEU A 192 -8.29 -22.00 2.76
N GLN A 193 -9.18 -21.70 1.81
CA GLN A 193 -10.60 -21.64 2.06
C GLN A 193 -11.16 -23.01 2.47
N THR A 194 -12.08 -22.99 3.43
CA THR A 194 -12.82 -24.16 3.89
C THR A 194 -14.32 -23.93 3.75
N GLN A 195 -15.03 -24.93 3.26
CA GLN A 195 -16.48 -24.89 3.09
C GLN A 195 -17.12 -26.15 3.68
N PRO A 196 -18.42 -26.11 4.05
CA PRO A 196 -19.16 -27.28 4.49
C PRO A 196 -19.08 -28.44 3.48
N ALA A 197 -19.28 -29.68 3.92
CA ALA A 197 -19.03 -30.88 3.10
C ALA A 197 -19.93 -30.97 1.86
N HIS A 198 -21.07 -30.30 1.90
CA HIS A 198 -22.07 -30.26 0.84
C HIS A 198 -21.84 -29.13 -0.20
N HIS A 199 -20.81 -28.30 0.00
CA HIS A 199 -20.40 -27.28 -0.97
C HIS A 199 -19.19 -27.75 -1.79
N HIS A 200 -19.13 -27.29 -3.03
CA HIS A 200 -18.01 -27.55 -3.94
C HIS A 200 -17.37 -26.23 -4.34
N PHE A 201 -16.04 -26.19 -4.34
CA PHE A 201 -15.28 -25.06 -4.82
C PHE A 201 -15.40 -24.97 -6.35
N VAL A 202 -15.82 -23.80 -6.84
CA VAL A 202 -15.98 -23.51 -8.27
C VAL A 202 -15.25 -22.22 -8.64
N MET A 203 -14.56 -22.22 -9.77
CA MET A 203 -13.76 -21.07 -10.23
C MET A 203 -14.62 -19.95 -10.85
N SER A 204 -15.92 -20.17 -11.06
CA SER A 204 -16.79 -19.16 -11.66
C SER A 204 -18.21 -19.33 -11.13
N GLY A 205 -18.43 -18.83 -9.91
CA GLY A 205 -19.75 -18.67 -9.30
C GLY A 205 -20.25 -17.22 -9.44
N PRO A 206 -21.54 -16.96 -9.14
CA PRO A 206 -22.03 -15.59 -9.00
C PRO A 206 -21.42 -14.96 -7.74
N GLY A 207 -20.41 -14.10 -7.92
CA GLY A 207 -19.71 -13.42 -6.83
C GLY A 207 -18.21 -13.75 -6.77
N GLN A 208 -17.43 -12.82 -6.22
CA GLN A 208 -16.01 -13.01 -5.98
C GLN A 208 -15.84 -13.60 -4.58
N SER A 209 -15.24 -14.78 -4.46
CA SER A 209 -14.99 -15.46 -3.19
C SER A 209 -13.50 -15.67 -2.98
N ILE A 210 -13.04 -15.63 -1.73
CA ILE A 210 -11.61 -15.77 -1.43
C ILE A 210 -11.24 -17.26 -1.37
N LEU A 211 -10.32 -17.71 -2.22
CA LEU A 211 -9.86 -19.09 -2.30
C LEU A 211 -8.69 -19.40 -1.36
N MET A 212 -7.72 -18.48 -1.28
CA MET A 212 -6.55 -18.63 -0.43
C MET A 212 -5.94 -17.28 -0.06
N GLY A 213 -5.18 -17.23 1.02
CA GLY A 213 -4.37 -16.08 1.41
C GLY A 213 -2.94 -16.48 1.73
N ASP A 214 -2.02 -15.51 1.71
CA ASP A 214 -0.71 -15.71 2.33
C ASP A 214 -0.78 -15.54 3.85
N LEU A 215 0.02 -16.32 4.58
CA LEU A 215 0.10 -16.27 6.04
C LEU A 215 1.07 -15.19 6.49
N ASN A 216 1.02 -13.96 5.94
CA ASN A 216 2.03 -12.94 6.23
C ASN A 216 1.56 -11.94 7.31
N PRO A 217 1.74 -12.22 8.62
CA PRO A 217 1.67 -11.15 9.62
C PRO A 217 2.90 -10.26 9.43
N THR A 218 2.69 -9.01 9.05
CA THR A 218 3.79 -8.05 9.01
C THR A 218 4.07 -7.55 10.42
N LEU A 219 5.29 -7.81 10.91
CA LEU A 219 5.81 -7.17 12.12
C LEU A 219 6.18 -5.72 11.79
N GLU A 220 5.30 -4.79 12.14
CA GLU A 220 5.59 -3.36 12.10
C GLU A 220 6.38 -2.97 13.34
N HIS A 221 7.69 -2.83 13.19
CA HIS A 221 8.48 -2.07 14.15
C HIS A 221 8.24 -0.58 13.92
N ILE A 222 7.38 0.03 14.75
CA ILE A 222 7.18 1.47 14.80
C ILE A 222 8.11 2.01 15.89
N SER A 223 9.19 2.68 15.50
CA SER A 223 9.98 3.48 16.44
C SER A 223 9.30 4.81 16.66
N ILE A 224 8.59 4.95 17.78
CA ILE A 224 8.02 6.23 18.21
C ILE A 224 9.16 7.01 18.87
N ILE A 225 9.52 8.14 18.27
CA ILE A 225 10.49 9.08 18.84
C ILE A 225 9.71 10.12 19.61
N THR A 226 9.76 10.05 20.93
CA THR A 226 9.17 11.05 21.81
C THR A 226 10.25 12.00 22.30
N VAL A 227 10.09 13.29 22.03
CA VAL A 227 10.93 14.33 22.61
C VAL A 227 10.42 14.59 24.01
N ASP A 228 11.20 14.20 25.02
CA ASP A 228 10.89 14.48 26.41
C ASP A 228 11.37 15.90 26.75
N GLU A 229 10.45 16.86 26.69
CA GLU A 229 10.71 18.27 26.99
C GLU A 229 11.17 18.49 28.45
N ALA A 230 10.78 17.61 29.38
CA ALA A 230 11.13 17.76 30.79
C ALA A 230 12.58 17.38 31.08
N HIS A 231 13.13 16.39 30.36
CA HIS A 231 14.50 15.90 30.56
C HIS A 231 15.49 16.35 29.48
N LYS A 232 15.06 17.18 28.51
CA LYS A 232 15.84 17.53 27.29
C LYS A 232 16.44 16.27 26.64
N GLY A 233 15.68 15.18 26.65
CA GLY A 233 16.13 13.85 26.25
C GLY A 233 15.33 13.33 25.07
N LEU A 234 15.99 12.59 24.19
CA LEU A 234 15.38 11.95 23.02
C LEU A 234 15.08 10.50 23.39
N ARG A 235 13.79 10.15 23.54
CA ARG A 235 13.39 8.78 23.90
C ARG A 235 12.85 8.07 22.66
N ILE A 236 13.60 7.09 22.19
CA ILE A 236 13.19 6.23 21.07
C ILE A 236 12.56 4.97 21.67
N GLN A 237 11.26 4.79 21.47
CA GLN A 237 10.53 3.59 21.91
C GLN A 237 10.15 2.77 20.67
N SER A 238 10.74 1.58 20.54
CA SER A 238 10.32 0.62 19.51
C SER A 238 9.07 -0.10 19.99
N GLN A 239 7.96 0.09 19.28
CA GLN A 239 6.75 -0.72 19.40
C GLN A 239 6.71 -1.71 18.24
N THR A 240 6.26 -2.93 18.50
CA THR A 240 6.01 -3.93 17.46
C THR A 240 4.51 -4.08 17.33
N THR A 241 3.93 -3.55 16.27
CA THR A 241 2.53 -3.76 15.92
C THR A 241 2.50 -4.88 14.89
N ILE A 242 1.67 -5.90 15.10
CA ILE A 242 1.41 -6.89 14.05
C ILE A 242 0.31 -6.27 13.19
N SER A 243 0.64 -5.78 12.00
CA SER A 243 -0.39 -5.46 11.01
C SER A 243 -0.58 -6.67 10.11
N TRP A 244 -1.83 -7.00 9.84
CA TRP A 244 -2.19 -8.17 9.06
C TRP A 244 -2.78 -7.67 7.75
N SER A 245 -2.00 -7.79 6.68
CA SER A 245 -2.39 -7.35 5.34
C SER A 245 -2.03 -8.44 4.33
N PRO A 246 -2.78 -9.56 4.35
CA PRO A 246 -2.48 -10.70 3.51
C PRO A 246 -2.76 -10.38 2.04
N ASN A 247 -1.98 -10.96 1.15
CA ASN A 247 -2.39 -11.11 -0.23
C ASN A 247 -3.35 -12.28 -0.33
N VAL A 248 -4.47 -12.06 -1.00
CA VAL A 248 -5.51 -13.07 -1.20
C VAL A 248 -5.72 -13.32 -2.67
N LEU A 249 -6.04 -14.57 -3.01
CA LEU A 249 -6.46 -15.02 -4.33
C LEU A 249 -7.97 -15.24 -4.32
N PHE A 250 -8.65 -14.66 -5.29
CA PHE A 250 -10.09 -14.81 -5.46
C PHE A 250 -10.45 -15.86 -6.50
N SER A 251 -11.71 -16.29 -6.50
CA SER A 251 -12.25 -17.28 -7.43
C SER A 251 -12.24 -16.84 -8.88
N ASP A 252 -12.21 -15.53 -9.16
CA ASP A 252 -12.01 -15.00 -10.52
C ASP A 252 -10.54 -15.04 -10.99
N GLY A 253 -9.63 -15.55 -10.17
CA GLY A 253 -8.19 -15.63 -10.44
C GLY A 253 -7.43 -14.34 -10.16
N SER A 254 -8.09 -13.27 -9.72
CA SER A 254 -7.41 -12.03 -9.33
C SER A 254 -6.77 -12.18 -7.95
N SER A 255 -5.66 -11.47 -7.73
CA SER A 255 -5.02 -11.38 -6.42
C SER A 255 -5.04 -9.94 -5.91
N GLN A 256 -5.40 -9.73 -4.66
CA GLN A 256 -5.39 -8.39 -4.03
C GLN A 256 -4.78 -8.46 -2.64
N GLN A 257 -4.16 -7.36 -2.22
CA GLN A 257 -3.80 -7.17 -0.82
C GLN A 257 -5.03 -6.65 -0.05
N LEU A 258 -5.41 -7.34 1.02
CA LEU A 258 -6.45 -6.85 1.92
C LEU A 258 -5.86 -5.81 2.88
N ALA A 259 -6.47 -4.62 2.89
CA ALA A 259 -6.04 -3.51 3.75
C ALA A 259 -6.63 -3.58 5.17
N ASP A 260 -7.68 -4.39 5.38
CA ASP A 260 -8.35 -4.53 6.67
C ASP A 260 -8.94 -5.94 6.85
N HIS A 261 -9.37 -6.24 8.08
CA HIS A 261 -9.81 -7.55 8.56
C HIS A 261 -11.22 -7.94 8.08
N PHE A 262 -11.92 -7.04 7.38
CA PHE A 262 -13.32 -7.22 6.99
C PHE A 262 -13.46 -7.12 5.46
N TYR A 263 -13.55 -8.27 4.81
CA TYR A 263 -14.17 -8.39 3.49
C TYR A 263 -15.60 -8.89 3.72
N GLY A 264 -16.62 -8.27 3.10
CA GLY A 264 -18.03 -8.54 3.41
C GLY A 264 -18.47 -9.98 3.13
N ASP A 265 -19.56 -10.42 3.78
CA ASP A 265 -20.25 -11.74 3.77
C ASP A 265 -19.37 -13.01 3.95
N ASP A 266 -18.13 -13.04 3.49
CA ASP A 266 -17.09 -14.05 3.75
C ASP A 266 -16.28 -13.63 4.99
N ASP A 267 -16.67 -14.10 6.18
CA ASP A 267 -15.88 -13.86 7.38
C ASP A 267 -14.57 -14.67 7.31
N LEU A 268 -13.44 -13.97 7.30
CA LEU A 268 -12.19 -14.59 7.72
C LEU A 268 -12.25 -14.83 9.24
N ARG A 269 -12.63 -16.04 9.63
CA ARG A 269 -12.74 -16.44 11.04
C ARG A 269 -11.46 -17.13 11.47
N LEU A 270 -10.78 -16.52 12.43
CA LEU A 270 -9.79 -17.24 13.24
C LEU A 270 -10.53 -18.17 14.20
N PRO A 271 -10.09 -19.44 14.37
CA PRO A 271 -10.72 -20.37 15.29
C PRO A 271 -10.34 -19.98 16.73
N SER A 272 -11.03 -19.02 17.34
CA SER A 272 -10.90 -18.62 18.75
C SER A 272 -9.55 -18.02 19.18
N ASP A 273 -9.51 -17.48 20.40
CA ASP A 273 -8.33 -16.89 21.07
C ASP A 273 -7.18 -17.90 21.34
N GLN A 274 -7.37 -19.18 21.02
CA GLN A 274 -6.37 -20.24 21.18
C GLN A 274 -5.34 -20.33 20.03
N TRP A 275 -5.38 -19.40 19.08
CA TRP A 275 -4.39 -19.31 17.98
C TRP A 275 -2.94 -19.17 18.45
N ARG A 276 -2.70 -18.81 19.72
CA ARG A 276 -1.36 -18.74 20.33
C ARG A 276 -0.72 -20.12 20.54
N ASP A 277 -1.52 -21.17 20.66
CA ASP A 277 -1.06 -22.55 20.85
C ASP A 277 -0.95 -23.31 19.51
N LEU A 278 -1.57 -22.76 18.46
CA LEU A 278 -1.39 -23.21 17.09
C LEU A 278 -0.14 -22.53 16.54
N GLY A 279 0.97 -23.27 16.44
CA GLY A 279 2.22 -22.78 15.84
C GLY A 279 2.07 -22.19 14.43
N HIS A 280 0.92 -22.42 13.79
CA HIS A 280 0.45 -21.82 12.55
C HIS A 280 -1.06 -21.54 12.65
N PRO A 281 -1.51 -20.28 12.73
CA PRO A 281 -2.93 -19.98 12.64
C PRO A 281 -3.39 -20.22 11.20
N ASP A 282 -3.96 -21.40 10.94
CA ASP A 282 -4.77 -21.62 9.74
C ASP A 282 -5.93 -20.60 9.82
N ALA A 283 -5.87 -19.52 9.05
CA ALA A 283 -6.99 -18.59 8.94
C ALA A 283 -8.05 -19.23 8.05
N PHE A 284 -9.27 -19.44 8.59
CA PHE A 284 -10.36 -20.01 7.81
C PHE A 284 -11.08 -18.89 7.08
N LEU A 285 -11.10 -18.99 5.76
CA LEU A 285 -12.07 -18.28 4.95
C LEU A 285 -13.32 -19.17 4.95
N THR A 286 -14.33 -18.78 5.73
CA THR A 286 -15.61 -19.46 5.78
C THR A 286 -16.65 -18.64 5.05
N HIS A 287 -17.45 -19.29 4.22
CA HIS A 287 -18.70 -18.75 3.68
C HIS A 287 -19.86 -19.13 4.61
#